data_AF-A0A9X9X987-F1
#
_entry.id   AF-A0A9X9X987-F1
#
_cell.length_a   1.000
_cell.length_b   1.000
_cell.length_c   1.000
_cell.angle_alpha   90.00
_cell.angle_beta   90.00
_cell.angle_gamma   90.00
#
_symmetry.space_group_name_H-M   'P 1'
#
loop_
_entity.id
_entity.type
_entity.pdbx_description
1 polymer ?
#
loop_
_entity_poly.entity_id
_entity_poly.type
_entity_poly.pdbx_seq_one_letter_code
_entity_poly.pdbx_strand_id
1 'polypeptide(L)'
;MFHRRRPVRVPRPVVSPAAIRQASPEHLAAVFAAPPEEAAPWVEAAAKYGMPRAMVFWGHFLLDGLGGVTQDRAAACEWFRIAATAGEVEGMNMLGRCLENGWGTAVDEAEATRWFRRAAERGFDWGQYNVGNMYLQGRGVPEDRAEALRWYRAAAAQGHAKSINMVARFLEEGWEGPVDPQGAARLYALSAERGDFRGQFNLGALLTAEGRIDEAAHWFRMAAQNAHETFRRGMVERLAARPEPELRAIAGEIRESLALPEPHPPKAQGHWKPLLGAGRRGQDTGEQSSTSAPLMSRT
;
A
#
# COMPACT_ATOMS: atom_id res chain seq x y z
N MET A 1 9.50 -43.66 2.75
CA MET A 1 8.57 -42.69 3.37
C MET A 1 9.34 -41.86 4.39
N PHE A 2 9.71 -40.62 4.07
CA PHE A 2 10.29 -39.71 5.06
C PHE A 2 9.14 -38.97 5.76
N HIS A 3 8.77 -39.42 6.95
CA HIS A 3 7.93 -38.62 7.82
C HIS A 3 8.73 -37.38 8.24
N ARG A 4 8.41 -36.21 7.67
CA ARG A 4 8.84 -34.94 8.25
C ARG A 4 8.29 -34.90 9.68
N ARG A 5 9.15 -35.12 10.68
CA ARG A 5 8.79 -34.91 12.08
C ARG A 5 8.26 -33.49 12.19
N ARG A 6 7.02 -33.33 12.67
CA ARG A 6 6.50 -32.00 13.00
C ARG A 6 7.51 -31.34 13.94
N PRO A 7 7.94 -30.10 13.69
CA PRO A 7 8.86 -29.43 14.58
C PRO A 7 8.26 -29.40 15.98
N VAL A 8 9.05 -29.83 16.97
CA VAL A 8 8.65 -29.82 18.38
C VAL A 8 8.48 -28.36 18.77
N ARG A 9 7.24 -27.96 19.10
CA ARG A 9 6.94 -26.60 19.50
C ARG A 9 7.42 -26.43 20.94
N VAL A 10 8.58 -25.79 21.12
CA VAL A 10 9.09 -25.45 22.45
C VAL A 10 8.12 -24.43 23.07
N PRO A 11 7.60 -24.66 24.29
CA PRO A 11 6.74 -23.70 24.96
C PRO A 11 7.46 -22.36 25.16
N ARG A 12 6.79 -21.24 24.86
CA ARG A 12 7.35 -19.91 25.13
C ARG A 12 7.54 -19.72 26.64
N PRO A 13 8.64 -19.10 27.09
CA PRO A 13 8.85 -18.81 28.50
C PRO A 13 7.75 -17.89 29.04
N VAL A 14 7.35 -18.09 30.31
CA VAL A 14 6.27 -17.31 30.93
C VAL A 14 6.87 -16.28 31.88
N VAL A 15 6.62 -15.00 31.60
CA VAL A 15 6.97 -13.89 32.49
C VAL A 15 5.85 -13.68 33.51
N SER A 16 6.20 -13.67 34.79
CA SER A 16 5.20 -13.54 35.87
C SER A 16 4.73 -12.09 36.05
N PRO A 17 3.52 -11.86 36.58
CA PRO A 17 3.09 -10.50 36.96
C PRO A 17 4.00 -9.82 37.98
N ALA A 18 4.68 -10.60 38.85
CA ALA A 18 5.65 -10.06 39.79
C ALA A 18 6.90 -9.53 39.09
N ALA A 19 7.37 -10.22 38.04
CA ALA A 19 8.49 -9.76 37.22
C ALA A 19 8.17 -8.43 36.52
N ILE A 20 6.95 -8.26 36.00
CA ILE A 20 6.52 -6.97 35.41
C ILE A 20 6.52 -5.85 36.45
N ARG A 21 6.03 -6.10 37.67
CA ARG A 21 6.01 -5.09 38.75
C ARG A 21 7.39 -4.68 39.24
N GLN A 22 8.36 -5.59 39.19
CA GLN A 22 9.72 -5.36 39.70
C GLN A 22 10.67 -4.83 38.62
N ALA A 23 10.30 -4.96 37.34
CA ALA A 23 11.09 -4.47 36.23
C ALA A 23 11.16 -2.94 36.22
N SER A 24 12.35 -2.39 36.01
CA SER A 24 12.50 -0.96 35.80
C SER A 24 11.97 -0.55 34.42
N PRO A 25 11.62 0.73 34.21
CA PRO A 25 11.23 1.24 32.89
C PRO A 25 12.30 0.98 31.81
N GLU A 26 13.59 1.09 32.16
CA GLU A 26 14.71 0.84 31.26
C GLU A 26 14.80 -0.63 30.88
N HIS A 27 14.59 -1.53 31.84
CA HIS A 27 14.55 -2.96 31.57
C HIS A 27 13.40 -3.31 30.62
N LEU A 28 12.19 -2.80 30.89
CA LEU A 28 11.02 -3.02 30.03
C LEU A 28 11.24 -2.46 28.61
N ALA A 29 11.83 -1.27 28.50
CA ALA A 29 12.19 -0.68 27.21
C ALA A 29 13.21 -1.56 26.45
N ALA A 30 14.23 -2.07 27.15
CA ALA A 30 15.25 -2.93 26.55
C ALA A 30 14.66 -4.26 26.06
N VAL A 31 13.85 -4.94 26.86
CA VAL A 31 13.24 -6.23 26.44
C VAL A 31 12.19 -6.05 25.36
N PHE A 32 11.49 -4.91 25.28
CA PHE A 32 10.56 -4.63 24.17
C PHE A 32 11.29 -4.34 22.86
N ALA A 33 12.53 -3.84 22.93
CA ALA A 33 13.38 -3.59 21.76
C ALA A 33 14.22 -4.81 21.35
N ALA A 34 14.19 -5.89 22.13
CA ALA A 34 14.90 -7.13 21.84
C ALA A 34 14.29 -7.87 20.63
N PRO A 35 14.97 -8.89 20.07
CA PRO A 35 14.41 -9.73 19.03
C PRO A 35 13.02 -10.27 19.41
N PRO A 36 12.10 -10.46 18.45
CA PRO A 36 10.71 -10.79 18.75
C PRO A 36 10.52 -12.02 19.65
N GLU A 37 11.38 -13.02 19.54
CA GLU A 37 11.34 -14.25 20.36
C GLU A 37 11.58 -13.96 21.85
N GLU A 38 12.45 -13.01 22.15
CA GLU A 38 12.76 -12.56 23.52
C GLU A 38 11.72 -11.56 24.03
N ALA A 39 11.24 -10.67 23.16
CA ALA A 39 10.28 -9.63 23.51
C ALA A 39 8.86 -10.18 23.75
N ALA A 40 8.40 -11.14 22.95
CA ALA A 40 7.04 -11.70 23.00
C ALA A 40 6.53 -12.05 24.42
N PRO A 41 7.25 -12.83 25.24
CA PRO A 41 6.77 -13.20 26.57
C PRO A 41 6.66 -12.00 27.54
N TRP A 42 7.55 -11.02 27.42
CA TRP A 42 7.50 -9.78 28.23
C TRP A 42 6.38 -8.86 27.78
N VAL A 43 6.22 -8.66 26.48
CA VAL A 43 5.15 -7.86 25.88
C VAL A 43 3.78 -8.45 26.25
N GLU A 44 3.60 -9.77 26.14
CA GLU A 44 2.36 -10.44 26.52
C GLU A 44 2.04 -10.25 28.00
N ALA A 45 3.02 -10.46 28.88
CA ALA A 45 2.83 -10.30 30.32
C ALA A 45 2.53 -8.84 30.71
N ALA A 46 3.21 -7.87 30.10
CA ALA A 46 2.97 -6.45 30.32
C ALA A 46 1.60 -5.97 29.79
N ALA A 47 1.16 -6.50 28.65
CA ALA A 47 -0.17 -6.25 28.11
C ALA A 47 -1.26 -6.75 29.07
N LYS A 48 -1.14 -8.00 29.55
CA LYS A 48 -2.03 -8.59 30.56
C LYS A 48 -1.99 -7.86 31.90
N TYR A 49 -0.84 -7.25 32.23
CA TYR A 49 -0.69 -6.43 33.43
C TYR A 49 -1.42 -5.07 33.31
N GLY A 50 -1.80 -4.64 32.10
CA GLY A 50 -2.55 -3.41 31.90
C GLY A 50 -1.74 -2.26 31.29
N MET A 51 -0.53 -2.49 30.78
CA MET A 51 0.29 -1.41 30.20
C MET A 51 -0.21 -1.05 28.78
N PRO A 52 -0.72 0.17 28.52
CA PRO A 52 -1.38 0.49 27.25
C PRO A 52 -0.49 0.29 26.02
N ARG A 53 0.77 0.73 26.09
CA ARG A 53 1.74 0.52 25.00
C ARG A 53 2.03 -0.95 24.74
N ALA A 54 2.10 -1.78 25.79
CA ALA A 54 2.33 -3.21 25.63
C ALA A 54 1.11 -3.91 25.00
N MET A 55 -0.11 -3.43 25.25
CA MET A 55 -1.32 -3.94 24.58
C MET A 55 -1.24 -3.74 23.07
N VAL A 56 -0.77 -2.58 22.61
CA VAL A 56 -0.55 -2.31 21.18
C VAL A 56 0.53 -3.24 20.62
N PHE A 57 1.68 -3.34 21.28
CA PHE A 57 2.74 -4.25 20.84
C PHE A 57 2.26 -5.70 20.77
N TRP A 58 1.55 -6.17 21.79
CA TRP A 58 1.00 -7.52 21.78
C TRP A 58 -0.01 -7.73 20.64
N GLY A 59 -0.83 -6.71 20.35
CA GLY A 59 -1.67 -6.68 19.15
C GLY A 59 -0.87 -6.88 17.86
N HIS A 60 0.28 -6.23 17.71
CA HIS A 60 1.18 -6.44 16.55
C HIS A 60 1.78 -7.84 16.52
N PHE A 61 2.24 -8.38 17.65
CA PHE A 61 2.73 -9.77 17.72
C PHE A 61 1.70 -10.78 17.22
N LEU A 62 0.44 -10.61 17.62
CA LEU A 62 -0.68 -11.44 17.16
C LEU A 62 -1.06 -11.18 15.70
N LEU A 63 -1.02 -9.93 15.25
CA LEU A 63 -1.38 -9.55 13.88
C LEU A 63 -0.40 -10.14 12.86
N ASP A 64 0.89 -10.13 13.18
CA ASP A 64 1.97 -10.51 12.26
C ASP A 64 2.56 -11.91 12.54
N GLY A 65 2.23 -12.52 13.68
CA GLY A 65 2.72 -13.84 14.06
C GLY A 65 4.22 -13.84 14.43
N LEU A 66 4.66 -12.81 15.17
CA LEU A 66 6.08 -12.59 15.50
C LEU A 66 6.52 -13.40 16.73
N GLY A 67 7.82 -13.65 16.89
CA GLY A 67 8.39 -14.22 18.13
C GLY A 67 7.83 -15.58 18.53
N GLY A 68 7.47 -16.42 17.55
CA GLY A 68 6.86 -17.74 17.77
C GLY A 68 5.37 -17.71 18.17
N VAL A 69 4.74 -16.53 18.13
CA VAL A 69 3.29 -16.35 18.34
C VAL A 69 2.53 -16.78 17.09
N THR A 70 1.46 -17.57 17.25
CA THR A 70 0.57 -17.86 16.10
C THR A 70 -0.15 -16.58 15.70
N GLN A 71 -0.19 -16.26 14.41
CA GLN A 71 -1.01 -15.16 13.92
C GLN A 71 -2.49 -15.38 14.31
N ASP A 72 -3.07 -14.36 14.94
CA ASP A 72 -4.49 -14.31 15.33
C ASP A 72 -4.98 -12.86 15.21
N ARG A 73 -5.62 -12.57 14.07
CA ARG A 73 -6.11 -11.22 13.77
C ARG A 73 -7.28 -10.80 14.66
N ALA A 74 -8.10 -11.75 15.11
CA ALA A 74 -9.24 -11.47 15.99
C ALA A 74 -8.74 -11.05 17.38
N ALA A 75 -7.80 -11.82 17.94
CA ALA A 75 -7.16 -11.45 19.19
C ALA A 75 -6.39 -10.12 19.07
N ALA A 76 -5.68 -9.89 17.96
CA ALA A 76 -4.99 -8.62 17.72
C ALA A 76 -5.96 -7.42 17.75
N CYS A 77 -7.08 -7.51 17.03
CA CYS A 77 -8.13 -6.49 17.01
C CYS A 77 -8.68 -6.20 18.40
N GLU A 78 -8.90 -7.24 19.21
CA GLU A 78 -9.37 -7.07 20.58
C GLU A 78 -8.32 -6.35 21.46
N TRP A 79 -7.04 -6.68 21.35
CA TRP A 79 -5.99 -5.97 22.09
C TRP A 79 -5.86 -4.50 21.67
N PHE A 80 -6.00 -4.19 20.39
CA PHE A 80 -6.06 -2.79 19.94
C PHE A 80 -7.29 -2.06 20.49
N ARG A 81 -8.44 -2.74 20.61
CA ARG A 81 -9.65 -2.18 21.25
C ARG A 81 -9.44 -1.89 22.73
N ILE A 82 -8.81 -2.81 23.46
CA ILE A 82 -8.47 -2.61 24.87
C ILE A 82 -7.51 -1.41 25.00
N ALA A 83 -6.46 -1.34 24.17
CA ALA A 83 -5.51 -0.23 24.17
C ALA A 83 -6.18 1.13 23.85
N ALA A 84 -7.04 1.16 22.82
CA ALA A 84 -7.80 2.35 22.43
C ALA A 84 -8.71 2.84 23.56
N THR A 85 -9.38 1.91 24.25
CA THR A 85 -10.25 2.20 25.40
C THR A 85 -9.45 2.71 26.60
N ALA A 86 -8.22 2.24 26.77
CA ALA A 86 -7.27 2.75 27.77
C ALA A 86 -6.66 4.13 27.40
N GLY A 87 -7.03 4.71 26.25
CA GLY A 87 -6.58 6.03 25.81
C GLY A 87 -5.29 6.04 24.99
N GLU A 88 -4.78 4.87 24.59
CA GLU A 88 -3.56 4.77 23.78
C GLU A 88 -3.82 5.18 22.33
N VAL A 89 -3.13 6.22 21.87
CA VAL A 89 -3.37 6.83 20.56
C VAL A 89 -3.05 5.90 19.39
N GLU A 90 -1.99 5.10 19.52
CA GLU A 90 -1.64 4.09 18.51
C GLU A 90 -2.68 2.96 18.50
N GLY A 91 -3.20 2.58 19.68
CA GLY A 91 -4.30 1.63 19.80
C GLY A 91 -5.57 2.11 19.09
N MET A 92 -5.93 3.39 19.23
CA MET A 92 -7.06 3.99 18.50
C MET A 92 -6.86 3.88 16.98
N ASN A 93 -5.67 4.22 16.50
CA ASN A 93 -5.34 4.10 15.09
C ASN A 93 -5.39 2.65 14.59
N MET A 94 -4.83 1.71 15.36
CA MET A 94 -4.83 0.30 14.97
C MET A 94 -6.22 -0.33 15.01
N LEU A 95 -7.07 0.04 15.96
CA LEU A 95 -8.48 -0.35 15.94
C LEU A 95 -9.19 0.20 14.69
N GLY A 96 -8.93 1.46 14.33
CA GLY A 96 -9.40 2.04 13.08
C GLY A 96 -9.01 1.22 11.87
N ARG A 97 -7.75 0.76 11.79
CA ARG A 97 -7.28 -0.12 10.70
C ARG A 97 -7.95 -1.49 10.71
N CYS A 98 -8.20 -2.07 11.87
CA CYS A 98 -8.92 -3.34 11.96
C CYS A 98 -10.33 -3.23 11.36
N LEU A 99 -11.06 -2.17 11.70
CA LEU A 99 -12.41 -1.91 11.20
C LEU A 99 -12.41 -1.50 9.72
N GLU A 100 -11.40 -0.78 9.25
CA GLU A 100 -11.28 -0.39 7.84
C GLU A 100 -10.98 -1.60 6.94
N ASN A 101 -10.10 -2.50 7.38
CA ASN A 101 -9.55 -3.59 6.56
C ASN A 101 -10.15 -4.97 6.89
N GLY A 102 -11.08 -5.04 7.85
CA GLY A 102 -11.70 -6.30 8.29
C GLY A 102 -10.72 -7.26 8.99
N TRP A 103 -9.73 -6.73 9.72
CA TRP A 103 -8.76 -7.57 10.42
C TRP A 103 -9.35 -8.09 11.72
N GLY A 104 -9.80 -9.35 11.70
CA GLY A 104 -10.38 -9.99 12.89
C GLY A 104 -11.74 -9.43 13.28
N THR A 105 -12.36 -8.63 12.43
CA THR A 105 -13.67 -8.01 12.61
C THR A 105 -14.33 -7.77 11.25
N ALA A 106 -15.63 -7.46 11.23
CA ALA A 106 -16.29 -7.02 10.00
C ALA A 106 -15.82 -5.60 9.64
N VAL A 107 -15.90 -5.25 8.35
CA VAL A 107 -15.58 -3.89 7.91
C VAL A 107 -16.65 -2.92 8.44
N ASP A 108 -16.20 -1.86 9.10
CA ASP A 108 -17.03 -0.71 9.51
C ASP A 108 -16.23 0.58 9.34
N GLU A 109 -16.38 1.22 8.18
CA GLU A 109 -15.63 2.43 7.83
C GLU A 109 -16.06 3.65 8.65
N ALA A 110 -17.33 3.69 9.08
CA ALA A 110 -17.84 4.78 9.89
C ALA A 110 -17.23 4.73 11.30
N GLU A 111 -17.14 3.54 11.89
CA GLU A 111 -16.44 3.35 13.16
C GLU A 111 -14.93 3.55 13.02
N ALA A 112 -14.32 3.03 11.95
CA ALA A 112 -12.90 3.27 11.66
C ALA A 112 -12.58 4.76 11.65
N THR A 113 -13.39 5.56 10.94
CA THR A 113 -13.20 7.01 10.86
C THR A 113 -13.32 7.70 12.22
N ARG A 114 -14.25 7.26 13.09
CA ARG A 114 -14.36 7.78 14.45
C ARG A 114 -13.10 7.52 15.27
N TRP A 115 -12.53 6.33 15.18
CA TRP A 115 -11.29 5.99 15.91
C TRP A 115 -10.06 6.71 15.35
N PHE A 116 -9.92 6.79 14.02
CA PHE A 116 -8.88 7.60 13.41
C PHE A 116 -8.98 9.06 13.83
N ARG A 117 -10.19 9.63 13.88
CA ARG A 117 -10.41 11.01 14.32
C ARG A 117 -10.00 11.24 15.77
N ARG A 118 -10.35 10.33 16.68
CA ARG A 118 -9.89 10.40 18.08
C ARG A 118 -8.36 10.38 18.19
N ALA A 119 -7.67 9.56 17.40
CA ALA A 119 -6.21 9.56 17.35
C ALA A 119 -5.67 10.89 16.79
N ALA A 120 -6.28 11.38 15.70
CA ALA A 120 -5.88 12.60 15.00
C ALA A 120 -6.02 13.87 15.85
N GLU A 121 -7.13 13.98 16.59
CA GLU A 121 -7.41 15.07 17.53
C GLU A 121 -6.42 15.13 18.69
N ARG A 122 -5.80 14.00 19.03
CA ARG A 122 -4.70 13.90 20.01
C ARG A 122 -3.32 14.14 19.40
N GLY A 123 -3.26 14.59 18.15
CA GLY A 123 -2.02 14.94 17.46
C GLY A 123 -1.32 13.77 16.78
N PHE A 124 -1.88 12.54 16.78
CA PHE A 124 -1.21 11.40 16.17
C PHE A 124 -1.19 11.52 14.64
N ASP A 125 0.00 11.62 14.06
CA ASP A 125 0.25 11.90 12.64
C ASP A 125 -0.35 10.85 11.69
N TRP A 126 -0.22 9.56 12.03
CA TRP A 126 -0.89 8.47 11.31
C TRP A 126 -2.41 8.55 11.41
N GLY A 127 -2.94 8.95 12.57
CA GLY A 127 -4.37 9.19 12.75
C GLY A 127 -4.84 10.30 11.83
N GLN A 128 -4.12 11.42 11.79
CA GLN A 128 -4.40 12.56 10.91
C GLN A 128 -4.34 12.16 9.43
N TYR A 129 -3.31 11.43 9.00
CA TYR A 129 -3.22 10.90 7.64
C TYR A 129 -4.41 9.99 7.29
N ASN A 130 -4.78 9.07 8.19
CA ASN A 130 -5.87 8.13 7.94
C ASN A 130 -7.22 8.84 7.87
N VAL A 131 -7.51 9.80 8.75
CA VAL A 131 -8.71 10.64 8.63
C VAL A 131 -8.72 11.41 7.32
N GLY A 132 -7.58 11.94 6.90
CA GLY A 132 -7.44 12.59 5.59
C GLY A 132 -7.86 11.67 4.44
N ASN A 133 -7.44 10.40 4.47
CA ASN A 133 -7.87 9.40 3.48
C ASN A 133 -9.37 9.11 3.55
N MET A 134 -9.95 9.00 4.75
CA MET A 134 -11.39 8.74 4.90
C MET A 134 -12.23 9.85 4.26
N TYR A 135 -11.84 11.11 4.47
CA TYR A 135 -12.48 12.26 3.83
C TYR A 135 -12.21 12.35 2.32
N LEU A 136 -10.99 12.08 1.87
CA LEU A 136 -10.67 12.13 0.44
C LEU A 136 -11.44 11.08 -0.36
N GLN A 137 -11.74 9.94 0.25
CA GLN A 137 -12.41 8.80 -0.41
C GLN A 137 -13.91 8.71 -0.11
N GLY A 138 -14.44 9.57 0.77
CA GLY A 138 -15.83 9.49 1.23
C GLY A 138 -16.16 8.17 1.97
N ARG A 139 -15.18 7.59 2.68
CA ARG A 139 -15.32 6.31 3.40
C ARG A 139 -15.75 6.57 4.83
N GLY A 140 -16.90 6.05 5.25
CA GLY A 140 -17.45 6.26 6.59
C GLY A 140 -17.85 7.71 6.94
N VAL A 141 -17.55 8.68 6.06
CA VAL A 141 -17.91 10.10 6.11
C VAL A 141 -18.13 10.60 4.68
N PRO A 142 -18.91 11.67 4.45
CA PRO A 142 -19.00 12.29 3.14
C PRO A 142 -17.64 12.73 2.60
N GLU A 143 -17.43 12.66 1.28
CA GLU A 143 -16.20 13.16 0.66
C GLU A 143 -16.05 14.67 0.93
N ASP A 144 -14.87 15.07 1.42
CA ASP A 144 -14.52 16.47 1.66
C ASP A 144 -13.01 16.66 1.48
N ARG A 145 -12.63 17.21 0.33
CA ARG A 145 -11.23 17.41 -0.04
C ARG A 145 -10.56 18.50 0.77
N ALA A 146 -11.29 19.54 1.17
CA ALA A 146 -10.77 20.61 2.02
C ALA A 146 -10.42 20.07 3.41
N GLU A 147 -11.30 19.25 3.98
CA GLU A 147 -11.07 18.61 5.27
C GLU A 147 -9.95 17.56 5.18
N ALA A 148 -9.89 16.78 4.10
CA ALA A 148 -8.77 15.89 3.84
C ALA A 148 -7.43 16.64 3.81
N LEU A 149 -7.35 17.73 3.05
CA LEU A 149 -6.15 18.57 2.96
C LEU A 149 -5.76 19.17 4.31
N ARG A 150 -6.73 19.60 5.12
CA ARG A 150 -6.48 20.11 6.48
C ARG A 150 -5.78 19.05 7.34
N TRP A 151 -6.27 17.82 7.33
CA TRP A 151 -5.66 16.72 8.08
C TRP A 151 -4.30 16.30 7.52
N TYR A 152 -4.14 16.25 6.20
CA TYR A 152 -2.83 15.99 5.60
C TYR A 152 -1.81 17.06 5.94
N ARG A 153 -2.18 18.35 5.93
CA ARG A 153 -1.28 19.44 6.36
C ARG A 153 -0.86 19.29 7.82
N ALA A 154 -1.78 18.91 8.71
CA ALA A 154 -1.46 18.67 10.12
C ALA A 154 -0.42 17.55 10.28
N ALA A 155 -0.59 16.42 9.58
CA ALA A 155 0.36 15.31 9.61
C ALA A 155 1.70 15.67 8.94
N ALA A 156 1.65 16.39 7.82
CA ALA A 156 2.84 16.84 7.09
C ALA A 156 3.70 17.81 7.90
N ALA A 157 3.08 18.68 8.72
CA ALA A 157 3.79 19.57 9.64
C ALA A 157 4.60 18.80 10.70
N GLN A 158 4.21 17.56 11.01
CA GLN A 158 4.94 16.64 11.90
C GLN A 158 5.99 15.80 11.15
N GLY A 159 6.13 15.98 9.83
CA GLY A 159 7.06 15.24 9.00
C GLY A 159 6.52 13.93 8.43
N HIS A 160 5.22 13.65 8.54
CA HIS A 160 4.63 12.41 8.01
C HIS A 160 4.75 12.34 6.47
N ALA A 161 5.64 11.49 5.97
CA ALA A 161 6.03 11.44 4.56
C ALA A 161 4.85 11.22 3.61
N LYS A 162 3.92 10.28 3.91
CA LYS A 162 2.76 10.05 3.04
C LYS A 162 1.85 11.28 2.97
N SER A 163 1.73 12.05 4.05
CA SER A 163 0.93 13.27 4.05
C SER A 163 1.63 14.39 3.28
N ILE A 164 2.96 14.51 3.37
CA ILE A 164 3.73 15.45 2.54
C ILE A 164 3.45 15.18 1.06
N ASN A 165 3.51 13.92 0.62
CA ASN A 165 3.15 13.55 -0.75
C ASN A 165 1.70 13.89 -1.11
N MET A 166 0.75 13.67 -0.20
CA MET A 166 -0.64 14.02 -0.45
C MET A 166 -0.81 15.54 -0.61
N VAL A 167 -0.18 16.36 0.24
CA VAL A 167 -0.24 17.82 0.09
C VAL A 167 0.41 18.26 -1.23
N ALA A 168 1.55 17.68 -1.60
CA ALA A 168 2.20 17.94 -2.88
C ALA A 168 1.26 17.62 -4.07
N ARG A 169 0.57 16.49 -4.01
CA ARG A 169 -0.41 16.09 -5.03
C ARG A 169 -1.59 17.05 -5.15
N PHE A 170 -2.09 17.57 -4.02
CA PHE A 170 -3.14 18.60 -4.05
C PHE A 170 -2.69 19.88 -4.76
N LEU A 171 -1.42 20.28 -4.62
CA LEU A 171 -0.83 21.43 -5.33
C LEU A 171 -0.62 21.12 -6.82
N GLU A 172 -0.11 19.93 -7.13
CA GLU A 172 0.14 19.48 -8.50
C GLU A 172 -1.17 19.42 -9.32
N GLU A 173 -2.23 18.86 -8.74
CA GLU A 173 -3.51 18.64 -9.43
C GLU A 173 -4.51 19.81 -9.25
N GLY A 174 -4.23 20.79 -8.39
CA GLY A 174 -5.10 21.94 -8.15
C GLY A 174 -6.46 21.59 -7.54
N TRP A 175 -6.52 20.57 -6.68
CA TRP A 175 -7.79 20.09 -6.12
C TRP A 175 -8.47 21.10 -5.17
N GLU A 176 -7.68 21.86 -4.40
CA GLU A 176 -8.15 22.84 -3.40
C GLU A 176 -7.33 24.13 -3.51
N GLY A 177 -7.28 24.69 -4.72
CA GLY A 177 -6.51 25.90 -5.04
C GLY A 177 -5.96 25.88 -6.47
N PRO A 178 -5.23 26.93 -6.89
CA PRO A 178 -4.56 26.91 -8.19
C PRO A 178 -3.49 25.81 -8.23
N VAL A 179 -3.26 25.28 -9.42
CA VAL A 179 -2.14 24.37 -9.71
C VAL A 179 -0.81 25.06 -9.38
N ASP A 180 0.02 24.44 -8.54
CA ASP A 180 1.35 24.90 -8.12
C ASP A 180 2.37 23.74 -8.21
N PRO A 181 2.88 23.43 -9.42
CA PRO A 181 3.83 22.33 -9.62
C PRO A 181 5.18 22.61 -8.95
N GLN A 182 5.56 23.88 -8.78
CA GLN A 182 6.79 24.24 -8.08
C GLN A 182 6.67 23.97 -6.58
N GLY A 183 5.52 24.30 -5.98
CA GLY A 183 5.18 23.94 -4.60
C GLY A 183 5.12 22.43 -4.41
N ALA A 184 4.51 21.70 -5.34
CA ALA A 184 4.51 20.24 -5.33
C ALA A 184 5.94 19.67 -5.39
N ALA A 185 6.79 20.16 -6.29
CA ALA A 185 8.18 19.73 -6.42
C ALA A 185 8.97 19.96 -5.13
N ARG A 186 8.81 21.11 -4.45
CA ARG A 186 9.46 21.37 -3.15
C ARG A 186 9.05 20.36 -2.08
N LEU A 187 7.76 20.01 -2.02
CA LEU A 187 7.26 19.04 -1.04
C LEU A 187 7.68 17.59 -1.39
N TYR A 188 7.64 17.21 -2.67
CA TYR A 188 8.16 15.91 -3.08
C TYR A 188 9.66 15.79 -2.82
N ALA A 189 10.45 16.83 -3.06
CA ALA A 189 11.88 16.87 -2.70
C ALA A 189 12.10 16.68 -1.21
N LEU A 190 11.35 17.37 -0.36
CA LEU A 190 11.41 17.19 1.09
C LEU A 190 11.15 15.74 1.52
N SER A 191 10.17 15.06 0.89
CA SER A 191 9.89 13.65 1.16
C SER A 191 11.01 12.74 0.60
N ALA A 192 11.49 13.05 -0.60
CA ALA A 192 12.47 12.27 -1.33
C ALA A 192 13.84 12.23 -0.65
N GLU A 193 14.32 13.38 -0.17
CA GLU A 193 15.57 13.55 0.57
C GLU A 193 15.59 12.78 1.89
N ARG A 194 14.41 12.51 2.46
CA ARG A 194 14.23 11.69 3.67
C ARG A 194 14.14 10.19 3.39
N GLY A 195 14.38 9.77 2.14
CA GLY A 195 14.39 8.36 1.75
C GLY A 195 13.02 7.79 1.39
N ASP A 196 11.95 8.59 1.34
CA ASP A 196 10.64 8.09 0.94
C ASP A 196 10.57 7.88 -0.58
N PHE A 197 10.48 6.61 -0.98
CA PHE A 197 10.44 6.21 -2.39
C PHE A 197 9.27 6.80 -3.17
N ARG A 198 8.15 7.15 -2.52
CA ARG A 198 7.02 7.80 -3.21
C ARG A 198 7.35 9.25 -3.57
N GLY A 199 7.97 9.99 -2.64
CA GLY A 199 8.50 11.31 -2.90
C GLY A 199 9.54 11.31 -4.02
N GLN A 200 10.46 10.35 -3.98
CA GLN A 200 11.49 10.15 -5.01
C GLN A 200 10.84 9.89 -6.38
N PHE A 201 9.86 8.98 -6.45
CA PHE A 201 9.15 8.67 -7.69
C PHE A 201 8.37 9.87 -8.24
N ASN A 202 7.61 10.57 -7.39
CA ASN A 202 6.77 11.69 -7.80
C ASN A 202 7.60 12.90 -8.24
N LEU A 203 8.71 13.18 -7.54
CA LEU A 203 9.66 14.20 -7.98
C LEU A 203 10.27 13.85 -9.34
N GLY A 204 10.66 12.59 -9.55
CA GLY A 204 11.12 12.11 -10.85
C GLY A 204 10.08 12.31 -11.96
N ALA A 205 8.80 12.07 -11.67
CA ALA A 205 7.71 12.28 -12.63
C ALA A 205 7.53 13.77 -12.99
N LEU A 206 7.58 14.68 -12.02
CA LEU A 206 7.52 16.13 -12.28
C LEU A 206 8.73 16.61 -13.10
N LEU A 207 9.94 16.20 -12.71
CA LEU A 207 11.17 16.55 -13.43
C LEU A 207 11.15 16.02 -14.88
N THR A 208 10.56 14.84 -15.10
CA THR A 208 10.34 14.30 -16.45
C THR A 208 9.42 15.22 -17.26
N ALA A 209 8.32 15.70 -16.67
CA ALA A 209 7.40 16.63 -17.34
C ALA A 209 8.07 18.00 -17.65
N GLU A 210 9.06 18.40 -16.85
CA GLU A 210 9.90 19.59 -17.09
C GLU A 210 11.04 19.36 -18.11
N GLY A 211 11.21 18.13 -18.62
CA GLY A 211 12.31 17.78 -19.53
C GLY A 211 13.67 17.59 -18.85
N ARG A 212 13.73 17.54 -17.52
CA ARG A 212 14.95 17.39 -16.71
C ARG A 212 15.26 15.90 -16.47
N ILE A 213 15.54 15.20 -17.57
CA ILE A 213 15.58 13.72 -17.59
C ILE A 213 16.69 13.13 -16.71
N ASP A 214 17.88 13.73 -16.68
CA ASP A 214 18.99 13.23 -15.86
C ASP A 214 18.68 13.29 -14.35
N GLU A 215 18.06 14.39 -13.91
CA GLU A 215 17.63 14.55 -12.53
C GLU A 215 16.47 13.61 -12.20
N ALA A 216 15.52 13.44 -13.11
CA ALA A 216 14.45 12.46 -12.96
C ALA A 216 15.00 11.03 -12.82
N ALA A 217 15.98 10.66 -13.65
CA ALA A 217 16.63 9.36 -13.64
C ALA A 217 17.33 9.07 -12.31
N HIS A 218 17.99 10.08 -11.71
CA HIS A 218 18.55 9.97 -10.36
C HIS A 218 17.47 9.57 -9.34
N TRP A 219 16.37 10.32 -9.29
CA TRP A 219 15.31 10.07 -8.32
C TRP A 219 14.56 8.76 -8.54
N PHE A 220 14.35 8.33 -9.80
CA PHE A 220 13.76 7.03 -10.08
C PHE A 220 14.65 5.87 -9.63
N ARG A 221 15.98 5.97 -9.75
CA ARG A 221 16.89 4.94 -9.21
C ARG A 221 16.83 4.88 -7.68
N MET A 222 16.81 6.03 -7.02
CA MET A 222 16.64 6.09 -5.56
C MET A 222 15.30 5.46 -5.15
N ALA A 223 14.21 5.79 -5.86
CA ALA A 223 12.89 5.20 -5.61
C ALA A 223 12.92 3.67 -5.77
N ALA A 224 13.56 3.17 -6.82
CA ALA A 224 13.69 1.73 -7.06
C ALA A 224 14.49 1.02 -5.96
N GLN A 225 15.53 1.63 -5.43
CA GLN A 225 16.34 1.06 -4.34
C GLN A 225 15.55 0.97 -3.03
N ASN A 226 14.75 1.99 -2.72
CA ASN A 226 14.02 2.11 -1.44
C ASN A 226 12.62 1.47 -1.46
N ALA A 227 12.04 1.25 -2.64
CA ALA A 227 10.68 0.75 -2.77
C ALA A 227 10.55 -0.77 -2.58
N HIS A 228 9.40 -1.18 -2.05
CA HIS A 228 9.01 -2.59 -2.00
C HIS A 228 8.72 -3.14 -3.41
N GLU A 229 8.86 -4.46 -3.56
CA GLU A 229 8.78 -5.15 -4.86
C GLU A 229 7.54 -4.79 -5.70
N THR A 230 6.34 -4.78 -5.11
CA THR A 230 5.11 -4.45 -5.84
C THR A 230 5.17 -3.07 -6.48
N PHE A 231 5.74 -2.08 -5.80
CA PHE A 231 5.88 -0.74 -6.35
C PHE A 231 6.92 -0.72 -7.46
N ARG A 232 8.08 -1.40 -7.26
CA ARG A 232 9.10 -1.54 -8.30
C ARG A 232 8.55 -2.17 -9.58
N ARG A 233 7.72 -3.21 -9.48
CA ARG A 233 7.02 -3.82 -10.63
C ARG A 233 6.18 -2.78 -11.37
N GLY A 234 5.40 -1.99 -10.65
CA GLY A 234 4.62 -0.89 -11.22
C GLY A 234 5.47 0.22 -11.84
N MET A 235 6.70 0.44 -11.34
CA MET A 235 7.64 1.39 -11.96
C MET A 235 8.13 0.87 -13.31
N VAL A 236 8.44 -0.43 -13.45
CA VAL A 236 8.90 -1.03 -14.72
C VAL A 236 7.92 -0.70 -15.85
N GLU A 237 6.63 -0.91 -15.64
CA GLU A 237 5.60 -0.64 -16.65
C GLU A 237 5.57 0.84 -17.06
N ARG A 238 5.57 1.74 -16.06
CA ARG A 238 5.49 3.19 -16.28
C ARG A 238 6.73 3.74 -16.99
N LEU A 239 7.92 3.30 -16.59
CA LEU A 239 9.20 3.77 -17.14
C LEU A 239 9.51 3.13 -18.50
N ALA A 240 9.13 1.88 -18.73
CA ALA A 240 9.30 1.24 -20.04
C ALA A 240 8.43 1.89 -21.13
N ALA A 241 7.28 2.46 -20.76
CA ALA A 241 6.38 3.18 -21.68
C ALA A 241 6.88 4.59 -22.06
N ARG A 242 7.98 5.07 -21.47
CA ARG A 242 8.51 6.40 -21.70
C ARG A 242 9.35 6.48 -22.98
N PRO A 243 9.28 7.60 -23.74
CA PRO A 243 10.11 7.80 -24.93
C PRO A 243 11.60 8.03 -24.64
N GLU A 244 11.96 8.40 -23.41
CA GLU A 244 13.33 8.65 -22.99
C GLU A 244 14.10 7.33 -22.78
N PRO A 245 15.24 7.11 -23.47
CA PRO A 245 16.03 5.90 -23.32
C PRO A 245 16.59 5.70 -21.91
N GLU A 246 16.91 6.79 -21.20
CA GLU A 246 17.40 6.78 -19.82
C GLU A 246 16.38 6.16 -18.87
N LEU A 247 15.09 6.51 -19.03
CA LEU A 247 14.01 5.98 -18.21
C LEU A 247 13.72 4.50 -18.53
N ARG A 248 13.78 4.13 -19.81
CA ARG A 248 13.67 2.71 -20.22
C ARG A 248 14.82 1.85 -19.69
N ALA A 249 16.04 2.41 -19.62
CA ALA A 249 17.18 1.71 -19.04
C ALA A 249 16.94 1.37 -17.57
N ILE A 250 16.43 2.33 -16.78
CA ILE A 250 16.04 2.09 -15.37
C ILE A 250 14.95 1.01 -15.28
N ALA A 251 13.96 1.00 -16.18
CA ALA A 251 12.97 -0.08 -16.21
C ALA A 251 13.63 -1.46 -16.43
N GLY A 252 14.65 -1.53 -17.28
CA GLY A 252 15.48 -2.73 -17.50
C GLY A 252 16.24 -3.15 -16.25
N GLU A 253 16.95 -2.22 -15.60
CA GLU A 253 17.69 -2.45 -14.34
C GLU A 253 16.77 -3.02 -13.25
N ILE A 254 15.57 -2.44 -13.08
CA ILE A 254 14.58 -2.92 -12.11
C ILE A 254 14.08 -4.31 -12.50
N ARG A 255 13.80 -4.54 -13.79
CA ARG A 255 13.32 -5.83 -14.30
C ARG A 255 14.32 -6.95 -14.00
N GLU A 256 15.58 -6.71 -14.28
CA GLU A 256 16.69 -7.63 -14.02
C GLU A 256 16.82 -7.92 -12.52
N SER A 257 16.79 -6.87 -11.69
CA SER A 257 16.86 -7.01 -10.21
C SER A 257 15.72 -7.85 -9.61
N LEU A 258 14.60 -7.96 -10.33
CA LEU A 258 13.41 -8.71 -9.94
C LEU A 258 13.28 -10.06 -10.67
N ALA A 259 14.21 -10.38 -11.57
CA ALA A 259 14.14 -11.55 -12.45
C ALA A 259 12.78 -11.70 -13.15
N LEU A 260 12.21 -10.59 -13.64
CA LEU A 260 10.91 -10.64 -14.35
C LEU A 260 11.10 -11.18 -15.77
N PRO A 261 10.09 -11.86 -16.34
CA PRO A 261 10.14 -12.27 -17.74
C PRO A 261 10.23 -11.07 -18.68
N GLU A 262 10.83 -11.30 -19.84
CA GLU A 262 10.85 -10.32 -20.93
C GLU A 262 9.41 -9.91 -21.30
N PRO A 263 9.18 -8.61 -21.61
CA PRO A 263 7.87 -8.16 -22.03
C PRO A 263 7.50 -8.92 -23.30
N HIS A 264 6.27 -9.45 -23.34
CA HIS A 264 5.77 -10.07 -24.54
C HIS A 264 5.85 -9.04 -25.69
N PRO A 265 6.42 -9.41 -26.85
CA PRO A 265 6.43 -8.50 -27.99
C PRO A 265 4.99 -8.08 -28.28
N PRO A 266 4.74 -6.81 -28.62
CA PRO A 266 3.39 -6.37 -28.97
C PRO A 266 2.85 -7.33 -30.02
N LYS A 267 1.62 -7.83 -29.80
CA LYS A 267 0.96 -8.70 -30.77
C LYS A 267 1.08 -8.01 -32.13
N ALA A 268 1.79 -8.64 -33.06
CA ALA A 268 1.92 -8.11 -34.41
C ALA A 268 0.52 -7.76 -34.90
N GLN A 269 0.31 -6.54 -35.40
CA GLN A 269 -0.89 -6.19 -36.16
C GLN A 269 -0.82 -6.96 -37.48
N GLY A 270 -1.11 -8.26 -37.41
CA GLY A 270 -1.05 -9.21 -38.50
C GLY A 270 -2.46 -9.59 -38.90
N HIS A 271 -2.79 -9.30 -40.16
CA HIS A 271 -4.02 -9.63 -40.84
C HIS A 271 -4.60 -11.00 -40.44
N TRP A 272 -5.84 -10.98 -39.94
CA TRP A 272 -6.61 -12.19 -39.67
C TRP A 272 -6.85 -12.92 -41.00
N LYS A 273 -6.14 -14.03 -41.24
CA LYS A 273 -6.50 -14.98 -42.29
C LYS A 273 -7.61 -15.89 -41.75
N PRO A 274 -8.78 -15.99 -42.41
CA PRO A 274 -9.78 -16.93 -41.98
C PRO A 274 -9.30 -18.37 -42.13
N LEU A 275 -9.46 -19.13 -41.04
CA LEU A 275 -9.33 -20.58 -41.07
C LEU A 275 -10.42 -21.14 -41.98
N LEU A 276 -10.01 -21.53 -43.18
CA LEU A 276 -10.76 -22.45 -44.04
C LEU A 276 -10.93 -23.78 -43.29
N GLY A 277 -12.18 -24.17 -43.06
CA GLY A 277 -12.51 -25.58 -42.80
C GLY A 277 -13.18 -25.86 -41.46
N ALA A 278 -14.47 -25.57 -41.35
CA ALA A 278 -15.38 -26.35 -40.52
C ALA A 278 -16.75 -26.44 -41.20
N GLY A 279 -16.95 -27.59 -41.85
CA GLY A 279 -18.17 -28.20 -42.40
C GLY A 279 -19.48 -27.41 -42.47
N ARG A 280 -19.96 -27.21 -43.70
CA ARG A 280 -21.40 -27.32 -43.99
C ARG A 280 -21.66 -28.67 -44.64
N ARG A 281 -22.38 -29.53 -43.93
CA ARG A 281 -22.98 -30.76 -44.44
C ARG A 281 -24.49 -30.48 -44.57
N GLY A 282 -25.00 -30.62 -45.79
CA GLY A 282 -26.39 -30.92 -46.12
C GLY A 282 -27.42 -29.80 -45.89
N GLN A 283 -27.90 -29.21 -46.97
CA GLN A 283 -29.32 -29.29 -47.33
C GLN A 283 -29.53 -28.89 -48.79
N ASP A 284 -30.16 -29.83 -49.48
CA ASP A 284 -30.99 -29.76 -50.69
C ASP A 284 -30.50 -29.01 -51.93
N THR A 285 -30.14 -29.86 -52.90
CA THR A 285 -30.38 -29.70 -54.33
C THR A 285 -31.87 -29.52 -54.62
N GLY A 286 -32.22 -28.43 -55.29
CA GLY A 286 -33.56 -28.20 -55.83
C GLY A 286 -33.51 -27.23 -57.00
N GLU A 287 -33.43 -27.81 -58.20
CA GLU A 287 -33.92 -27.29 -59.48
C GLU A 287 -33.22 -26.09 -60.13
N GLN A 288 -32.67 -26.31 -61.34
CA GLN A 288 -33.21 -25.82 -62.63
C GLN A 288 -33.22 -24.28 -62.72
N SER A 289 -32.81 -23.60 -63.77
CA SER A 289 -32.32 -23.92 -65.09
C SER A 289 -31.94 -22.56 -65.70
N SER A 290 -30.90 -22.56 -66.53
CA SER A 290 -30.80 -21.77 -67.76
C SER A 290 -30.73 -20.24 -67.75
N THR A 291 -29.77 -19.79 -68.56
CA THR A 291 -29.83 -18.65 -69.50
C THR A 291 -29.57 -17.22 -69.02
N SER A 292 -28.45 -16.71 -69.54
CA SER A 292 -28.32 -15.43 -70.26
C SER A 292 -28.08 -14.15 -69.46
N ALA A 293 -26.96 -13.53 -69.80
CA ALA A 293 -26.55 -12.15 -69.53
C ALA A 293 -27.44 -11.13 -70.30
N PRO A 294 -27.15 -9.80 -70.36
CA PRO A 294 -26.23 -8.96 -69.57
C PRO A 294 -26.84 -7.60 -69.13
N LEU A 295 -26.01 -6.79 -68.45
CA LEU A 295 -25.92 -5.32 -68.52
C LEU A 295 -27.22 -4.48 -68.65
N MET A 296 -27.50 -3.63 -67.66
CA MET A 296 -27.40 -2.17 -67.85
C MET A 296 -27.55 -1.41 -66.53
N SER A 297 -26.83 -0.30 -66.49
CA SER A 297 -26.65 0.65 -65.41
C SER A 297 -27.72 1.75 -65.41
N ARG A 298 -27.63 2.62 -64.39
CA ARG A 298 -28.40 3.85 -64.10
C ARG A 298 -29.64 3.55 -63.26
N THR A 299 -29.84 4.13 -62.09
CA THR A 299 -29.30 5.36 -61.45
C THR A 299 -29.50 5.22 -59.95
#